data_AF-A0A196S4L7-F1
#
_entry.id   AF-A0A196S4L7-F1
#
_cell.length_a   1.000
_cell.length_b   1.000
_cell.length_c   1.000
_cell.angle_alpha   90.00
_cell.angle_beta   90.00
_cell.angle_gamma   90.00
#
_symmetry.space_group_name_H-M   'P 1'
#
loop_
_entity.id
_entity.type
_entity.pdbx_description
1 polymer ?
#
loop_
_entity_poly.entity_id
_entity_poly.type
_entity_poly.pdbx_seq_one_letter_code
_entity_poly.pdbx_strand_id
1 'polypeptide(L)'
;MAEYISAQTGQIHIDLHGRSFDNLSVLARDRLLYKPRYPKCLENPDTTSVSEYDSITLHDKDAHILHHYFPNTINYSIMKIVKGTPKTHPINVGVVFCGRQSSGGHNIITGLFDYIHQMNPNSKLIGFIGGTSGLFEGSCVELTAEKLSLYRNTGGYDLLGRSADKISEDDYSRVVATCTKCNLNGLVLIGGAYTATDATLLTEFFLNTGVKTRVVVVPCDYSRDLKNHFIETTVGFDTYCRTVSQLIGNICTDSRSAAKYYHFIRLLGRSPSHVVLEAALQSHPNYAIISEEVAAKRMTLLQVINKIADVICERAKNGQNYGVVLIPEGLIKAISEFYYLLDEISANVEKGVTRDEIYSRLTPWSKALFDFLPDTIQQQIFNPPESRGNFQLHAISTEVMVGALVKQELARRQAEGTYSGKFDYQTHFLGYQARTSFPSLFDCDYAYSLGREAGALVQNELTGYCVTLRNLRDEPANWVPYAVPLLAMTTVEAKQGVYRPSIPESNVDMNDVPFQKFTQCRDAWAVKDDYCNPGAVQFGGAGSWNTTLSLQIEKHDYLKRIQKLREQLNAISQICLPGCDDMLIDSAIAATEGVVRQLDIIKQRL
;
A
#
# COMPACT_ATOMS: atom_id res chain seq x y z
N MET A 1 -3.61 -20.10 -26.19
CA MET A 1 -3.27 -18.88 -25.43
C MET A 1 -4.25 -17.81 -25.84
N ALA A 2 -4.86 -17.10 -24.90
CA ALA A 2 -5.56 -15.86 -25.24
C ALA A 2 -4.50 -14.76 -25.28
N GLU A 3 -4.42 -14.05 -26.39
CA GLU A 3 -3.49 -12.95 -26.57
C GLU A 3 -4.29 -11.66 -26.56
N TYR A 4 -3.89 -10.77 -25.66
CA TYR A 4 -4.42 -9.43 -25.59
C TYR A 4 -3.30 -8.46 -25.97
N ILE A 5 -3.44 -7.79 -27.11
CA ILE A 5 -2.51 -6.75 -27.53
C ILE A 5 -3.03 -5.43 -27.00
N SER A 6 -2.42 -4.95 -25.93
CA SER A 6 -2.63 -3.59 -25.46
C SER A 6 -1.64 -2.67 -26.16
N ALA A 7 -2.10 -1.50 -26.60
CA ALA A 7 -1.22 -0.44 -27.08
C ALA A 7 -0.20 0.02 -26.01
N GLN A 8 -0.48 -0.20 -24.72
CA GLN A 8 0.30 0.29 -23.59
C GLN A 8 1.22 -0.77 -22.95
N THR A 9 0.78 -2.03 -22.90
CA THR A 9 1.50 -3.11 -22.21
C THR A 9 2.07 -4.16 -23.16
N GLY A 10 1.88 -3.99 -24.47
CA GLY A 10 2.25 -4.98 -25.47
C GLY A 10 1.34 -6.20 -25.44
N GLN A 11 1.86 -7.33 -25.89
CA GLN A 11 1.12 -8.59 -25.95
C GLN A 11 1.13 -9.26 -24.57
N ILE A 12 -0.02 -9.23 -23.90
CA ILE A 12 -0.25 -9.98 -22.67
C ILE A 12 -0.72 -11.37 -23.05
N HIS A 13 0.11 -12.37 -22.74
CA HIS A 13 -0.24 -13.77 -22.89
C HIS A 13 -0.92 -14.26 -21.62
N ILE A 14 -2.21 -14.59 -21.73
CA ILE A 14 -2.86 -15.37 -20.68
C ILE A 14 -2.72 -16.84 -21.03
N ASP A 15 -2.15 -17.55 -20.07
CA ASP A 15 -2.11 -18.98 -20.12
C ASP A 15 -3.53 -19.55 -19.98
N LEU A 16 -3.93 -20.30 -21.00
CA LEU A 16 -5.20 -21.04 -20.99
C LEU A 16 -4.99 -22.53 -20.70
N HIS A 17 -3.81 -23.10 -21.03
CA HIS A 17 -3.61 -24.55 -21.06
C HIS A 17 -2.16 -25.04 -20.82
N GLY A 18 -1.19 -24.14 -20.60
CA GLY A 18 0.24 -24.43 -20.43
C GLY A 18 0.65 -24.76 -18.99
N ARG A 19 0.00 -24.15 -18.00
CA ARG A 19 0.19 -24.44 -16.58
C ARG A 19 -0.56 -25.74 -16.27
N SER A 20 0.20 -26.75 -15.87
CA SER A 20 -0.32 -28.04 -15.43
C SER A 20 0.22 -28.35 -14.03
N PHE A 21 -0.49 -29.19 -13.29
CA PHE A 21 -0.06 -29.65 -11.96
C PHE A 21 1.32 -30.33 -12.00
N ASP A 22 1.61 -31.07 -13.06
CA ASP A 22 2.87 -31.79 -13.26
C ASP A 22 4.07 -30.86 -13.41
N ASN A 23 3.87 -29.64 -13.92
CA ASN A 23 4.94 -28.65 -14.09
C ASN A 23 5.20 -27.82 -12.81
N LEU A 24 4.39 -27.98 -11.76
CA LEU A 24 4.58 -27.26 -10.50
C LEU A 24 5.68 -27.88 -9.64
N SER A 25 6.45 -27.04 -8.94
CA SER A 25 7.42 -27.49 -7.93
C SER A 25 6.72 -28.20 -6.77
N VAL A 26 7.47 -29.00 -6.01
CA VAL A 26 6.92 -29.69 -4.82
C VAL A 26 6.26 -28.72 -3.85
N LEU A 27 6.93 -27.59 -3.57
CA LEU A 27 6.36 -26.54 -2.72
C LEU A 27 5.10 -25.94 -3.34
N ALA A 28 5.10 -25.63 -4.63
CA ALA A 28 3.92 -25.05 -5.29
C ALA A 28 2.70 -25.98 -5.19
N ARG A 29 2.89 -27.29 -5.37
CA ARG A 29 1.82 -28.30 -5.22
C ARG A 29 1.28 -28.35 -3.80
N ASP A 30 2.15 -28.32 -2.80
CA ASP A 30 1.75 -28.27 -1.38
C ASP A 30 0.98 -26.98 -1.06
N ARG A 31 1.45 -25.83 -1.58
CA ARG A 31 0.77 -24.55 -1.41
C ARG A 31 -0.65 -24.55 -1.97
N LEU A 32 -0.94 -25.27 -3.06
CA LEU A 32 -2.31 -25.39 -3.58
C LEU A 32 -3.28 -26.01 -2.56
N LEU A 33 -2.79 -26.83 -1.62
CA LEU A 33 -3.59 -27.54 -0.62
C LEU A 33 -3.93 -26.69 0.60
N TYR A 34 -3.20 -25.60 0.84
CA TYR A 34 -3.46 -24.72 1.97
C TYR A 34 -4.88 -24.14 1.86
N LYS A 35 -5.66 -24.27 2.94
CA LYS A 35 -7.02 -23.72 3.04
C LYS A 35 -6.97 -22.44 3.86
N PRO A 36 -7.11 -21.26 3.22
CA PRO A 36 -7.10 -20.01 3.96
C PRO A 36 -8.19 -19.96 5.02
N ARG A 37 -7.85 -19.38 6.16
CA ARG A 37 -8.76 -19.17 7.29
C ARG A 37 -9.38 -17.78 7.19
N TYR A 38 -10.60 -17.64 7.70
CA TYR A 38 -11.38 -16.41 7.58
C TYR A 38 -12.44 -16.33 8.70
N PRO A 39 -13.04 -15.15 8.95
CA PRO A 39 -14.11 -14.97 9.92
C PRO A 39 -15.35 -15.81 9.66
N LYS A 40 -15.94 -16.39 10.71
CA LYS A 40 -17.17 -17.21 10.62
C LYS A 40 -18.36 -16.48 9.99
N CYS A 41 -18.44 -15.16 10.10
CA CYS A 41 -19.51 -14.38 9.47
C CYS A 41 -19.43 -14.34 7.94
N LEU A 42 -18.32 -14.78 7.33
CA LEU A 42 -18.15 -14.89 5.87
C LEU A 42 -18.29 -16.34 5.37
N GLU A 43 -18.58 -17.29 6.26
CA GLU A 43 -18.61 -18.73 5.95
C GLU A 43 -19.82 -19.14 5.12
N ASN A 44 -21.01 -18.64 5.47
CA ASN A 44 -22.26 -19.05 4.81
C ASN A 44 -22.97 -17.85 4.15
N PRO A 45 -22.85 -17.69 2.82
CA PRO A 45 -23.53 -16.63 2.06
C PRO A 45 -25.06 -16.61 2.24
N ASP A 46 -25.67 -17.75 2.60
CA ASP A 46 -27.12 -17.88 2.83
C ASP A 46 -27.59 -17.23 4.14
N THR A 47 -26.65 -16.75 4.96
CA THR A 47 -26.96 -16.03 6.20
C THR A 47 -26.24 -14.70 6.27
N THR A 48 -25.51 -14.32 5.23
CA THR A 48 -24.70 -13.10 5.21
C THR A 48 -25.55 -11.91 4.77
N SER A 49 -25.64 -10.91 5.64
CA SER A 49 -26.26 -9.63 5.35
C SER A 49 -25.36 -8.49 5.85
N VAL A 50 -25.79 -7.25 5.61
CA VAL A 50 -25.08 -6.05 6.03
C VAL A 50 -26.02 -5.17 6.83
N SER A 51 -25.49 -4.57 7.89
CA SER A 51 -26.21 -3.56 8.67
C SER A 51 -25.37 -2.31 8.77
N GLU A 52 -26.06 -1.17 8.90
CA GLU A 52 -25.39 0.07 9.27
C GLU A 52 -24.70 -0.11 10.63
N TYR A 53 -23.43 0.29 10.68
CA TYR A 53 -22.64 0.28 11.89
C TYR A 53 -22.53 1.69 12.46
N ASP A 54 -22.10 2.64 11.63
CA ASP A 54 -21.82 3.99 12.09
C ASP A 54 -21.72 5.01 10.97
N SER A 55 -22.08 6.26 11.23
CA SER A 55 -21.86 7.36 10.28
C SER A 55 -20.37 7.74 10.21
N ILE A 56 -19.96 8.31 9.08
CA ILE A 56 -18.59 8.79 8.87
C ILE A 56 -18.46 10.26 9.27
N THR A 57 -17.24 10.70 9.56
CA THR A 57 -16.90 12.12 9.74
C THR A 57 -15.95 12.53 8.62
N LEU A 58 -16.29 13.62 7.92
CA LEU A 58 -15.42 14.23 6.91
C LEU A 58 -14.59 15.34 7.55
N HIS A 59 -13.44 15.64 6.96
CA HIS A 59 -12.66 16.80 7.37
C HIS A 59 -13.43 18.09 7.03
N ASP A 60 -13.67 18.94 8.02
CA ASP A 60 -14.46 20.18 7.88
C ASP A 60 -13.97 21.06 6.70
N LYS A 61 -12.64 21.17 6.54
CA LYS A 61 -12.00 21.95 5.45
C LYS A 61 -12.34 21.45 4.04
N ASP A 62 -12.59 20.16 3.91
CA ASP A 62 -12.81 19.49 2.63
C ASP A 62 -14.31 19.29 2.36
N ALA A 63 -15.14 19.30 3.41
CA ALA A 63 -16.55 18.95 3.38
C ALA A 63 -17.32 19.70 2.28
N HIS A 64 -17.19 21.02 2.18
CA HIS A 64 -17.89 21.81 1.15
C HIS A 64 -17.58 21.32 -0.28
N ILE A 65 -16.31 21.03 -0.57
CA ILE A 65 -15.90 20.58 -1.90
C ILE A 65 -16.38 19.14 -2.13
N LEU A 66 -16.24 18.26 -1.14
CA LEU A 66 -16.70 16.87 -1.24
C LEU A 66 -18.22 16.77 -1.41
N HIS A 67 -19.01 17.63 -0.75
CA HIS A 67 -20.46 17.73 -0.95
C HIS A 67 -20.83 18.02 -2.40
N HIS A 68 -20.04 18.86 -3.09
CA HIS A 68 -20.27 19.17 -4.50
C HIS A 68 -19.88 18.01 -5.42
N TYR A 69 -18.73 17.39 -5.17
CA TYR A 69 -18.25 16.27 -5.99
C TYR A 69 -19.10 15.00 -5.81
N PHE A 70 -19.61 14.73 -4.60
CA PHE A 70 -20.14 13.42 -4.21
C PHE A 70 -21.56 13.44 -3.63
N PRO A 71 -22.56 14.10 -4.27
CA PRO A 71 -23.91 14.24 -3.71
C PRO A 71 -24.60 12.91 -3.40
N ASN A 72 -24.30 11.82 -4.13
CA ASN A 72 -24.97 10.53 -3.93
C ASN A 72 -24.34 9.66 -2.84
N THR A 73 -23.05 9.84 -2.56
CA THR A 73 -22.28 8.98 -1.64
C THR A 73 -21.92 9.66 -0.31
N ILE A 74 -22.18 10.97 -0.18
CA ILE A 74 -21.84 11.78 0.99
C ILE A 74 -22.41 11.28 2.33
N ASN A 75 -23.59 10.64 2.29
CA ASN A 75 -24.30 10.16 3.47
C ASN A 75 -24.07 8.65 3.72
N TYR A 76 -23.09 8.03 3.07
CA TYR A 76 -22.80 6.62 3.30
C TYR A 76 -22.20 6.41 4.70
N SER A 77 -22.72 5.40 5.38
CA SER A 77 -22.25 4.97 6.70
C SER A 77 -21.30 3.78 6.56
N ILE A 78 -20.45 3.57 7.55
CA ILE A 78 -19.73 2.31 7.73
C ILE A 78 -20.76 1.20 7.91
N MET A 79 -20.57 0.10 7.18
CA MET A 79 -21.42 -1.08 7.26
C MET A 79 -20.65 -2.22 7.92
N LYS A 80 -21.38 -3.13 8.55
CA LYS A 80 -20.83 -4.34 9.16
C LYS A 80 -21.51 -5.57 8.61
N ILE A 81 -20.74 -6.64 8.43
CA ILE A 81 -21.30 -7.95 8.08
C ILE A 81 -22.00 -8.55 9.30
N VAL A 82 -23.26 -8.92 9.13
CA VAL A 82 -24.11 -9.51 10.17
C VAL A 82 -24.84 -10.73 9.64
N LYS A 83 -25.41 -11.52 10.56
CA LYS A 83 -26.32 -12.59 10.17
C LYS A 83 -27.69 -12.00 9.83
N GLY A 84 -28.25 -12.36 8.69
CA GLY A 84 -29.56 -11.88 8.25
C GLY A 84 -30.09 -12.64 7.03
N THR A 85 -31.15 -12.10 6.44
CA THR A 85 -31.75 -12.65 5.22
C THR A 85 -30.97 -12.15 3.99
N PRO A 86 -30.27 -13.02 3.27
CA PRO A 86 -29.44 -12.63 2.13
C PRO A 86 -30.26 -12.40 0.86
N LYS A 87 -29.60 -11.81 -0.15
CA LYS A 87 -29.97 -11.96 -1.55
C LYS A 87 -29.16 -13.12 -2.14
N THR A 88 -29.80 -14.11 -2.77
CA THR A 88 -29.11 -15.32 -3.28
C THR A 88 -29.33 -15.55 -4.79
N HIS A 89 -29.68 -14.49 -5.52
CA HIS A 89 -29.82 -14.57 -6.97
C HIS A 89 -28.45 -14.68 -7.67
N PRO A 90 -28.36 -15.31 -8.86
CA PRO A 90 -27.12 -15.36 -9.62
C PRO A 90 -26.60 -13.97 -9.94
N ILE A 91 -25.29 -13.75 -9.76
CA ILE A 91 -24.62 -12.48 -10.06
C ILE A 91 -23.42 -12.66 -10.99
N ASN A 92 -23.17 -11.67 -11.82
CA ASN A 92 -21.93 -11.56 -12.60
C ASN A 92 -21.03 -10.51 -11.95
N VAL A 93 -19.82 -10.92 -11.57
CA VAL A 93 -18.85 -10.03 -10.93
C VAL A 93 -17.62 -9.90 -11.83
N GLY A 94 -17.27 -8.67 -12.18
CA GLY A 94 -16.02 -8.34 -12.85
C GLY A 94 -14.89 -8.14 -11.85
N VAL A 95 -13.68 -8.60 -12.14
CA VAL A 95 -12.50 -8.38 -11.30
C VAL A 95 -11.31 -7.88 -12.11
N VAL A 96 -10.61 -6.89 -11.56
CA VAL A 96 -9.48 -6.20 -12.20
C VAL A 96 -8.32 -6.08 -11.23
N PHE A 97 -7.13 -6.53 -11.67
CA PHE A 97 -5.89 -6.16 -11.00
C PHE A 97 -5.48 -4.73 -11.42
N CYS A 98 -5.44 -3.82 -10.46
CA CYS A 98 -5.04 -2.44 -10.66
C CYS A 98 -3.65 -2.21 -10.07
N GLY A 99 -2.83 -1.41 -10.75
CA GLY A 99 -1.51 -1.03 -10.25
C GLY A 99 -0.45 -2.13 -10.34
N ARG A 100 0.49 -2.14 -9.40
CA ARG A 100 1.66 -3.03 -9.41
C ARG A 100 1.30 -4.41 -8.81
N GLN A 101 2.06 -5.44 -9.16
CA GLN A 101 1.82 -6.79 -8.65
C GLN A 101 2.10 -6.87 -7.15
N SER A 102 1.26 -7.63 -6.45
CA SER A 102 1.40 -7.92 -5.02
C SER A 102 1.07 -9.39 -4.75
N SER A 103 1.77 -10.02 -3.81
CA SER A 103 1.48 -11.40 -3.39
C SER A 103 0.15 -11.45 -2.64
N GLY A 104 -0.70 -12.42 -2.99
CA GLY A 104 -2.04 -12.56 -2.42
C GLY A 104 -3.17 -12.11 -3.36
N GLY A 105 -2.88 -11.45 -4.49
CA GLY A 105 -3.93 -11.06 -5.45
C GLY A 105 -4.78 -12.23 -5.96
N HIS A 106 -4.16 -13.38 -6.25
CA HIS A 106 -4.89 -14.59 -6.63
C HIS A 106 -5.81 -15.11 -5.51
N ASN A 107 -5.42 -14.94 -4.24
CA ASN A 107 -6.24 -15.32 -3.08
C ASN A 107 -7.49 -14.46 -2.94
N ILE A 108 -7.42 -13.17 -3.30
CA ILE A 108 -8.61 -12.29 -3.37
C ILE A 108 -9.60 -12.86 -4.40
N ILE A 109 -9.10 -13.19 -5.60
CA ILE A 109 -9.92 -13.75 -6.68
C ILE A 109 -10.54 -15.09 -6.27
N THR A 110 -9.77 -16.00 -5.65
CA THR A 110 -10.30 -17.30 -5.25
C THR A 110 -11.29 -17.21 -4.09
N GLY A 111 -11.08 -16.28 -3.14
CA GLY A 111 -12.06 -15.97 -2.09
C GLY A 111 -13.37 -15.44 -2.64
N LEU A 112 -13.28 -14.50 -3.59
CA LEU A 112 -14.44 -13.97 -4.30
C LEU A 112 -15.18 -15.05 -5.10
N PHE A 113 -14.44 -15.86 -5.87
CA PHE A 113 -14.99 -16.97 -6.65
C PHE A 113 -15.75 -17.96 -5.75
N ASP A 114 -15.10 -18.44 -4.69
CA ASP A 114 -15.68 -19.44 -3.80
C ASP A 114 -16.93 -18.90 -3.12
N TYR A 115 -16.94 -17.64 -2.71
CA TYR A 115 -18.09 -17.01 -2.05
C TYR A 115 -19.31 -16.94 -2.99
N ILE A 116 -19.15 -16.38 -4.20
CA ILE A 116 -20.29 -16.16 -5.11
C ILE A 116 -20.85 -17.47 -5.68
N HIS A 117 -20.00 -18.49 -5.87
CA HIS A 117 -20.45 -19.81 -6.34
C HIS A 117 -21.10 -20.63 -5.22
N GLN A 118 -20.63 -20.48 -3.97
CA GLN A 118 -21.30 -21.04 -2.80
C GLN A 118 -22.69 -20.40 -2.61
N MET A 119 -22.81 -19.09 -2.84
CA MET A 119 -24.08 -18.36 -2.79
C MET A 119 -25.05 -18.82 -3.89
N ASN A 120 -24.56 -18.91 -5.14
CA ASN A 120 -25.35 -19.41 -6.26
C ASN A 120 -24.41 -19.99 -7.33
N PRO A 121 -24.50 -21.29 -7.65
CA PRO A 121 -23.63 -21.94 -8.63
C PRO A 121 -23.71 -21.36 -10.05
N ASN A 122 -24.78 -20.62 -10.37
CA ASN A 122 -24.95 -19.96 -11.67
C ASN A 122 -24.31 -18.56 -11.73
N SER A 123 -23.72 -18.07 -10.63
CA SER A 123 -22.94 -16.84 -10.63
C SER A 123 -21.70 -16.98 -11.48
N LYS A 124 -21.20 -15.86 -12.03
CA LYS A 124 -20.01 -15.85 -12.88
C LYS A 124 -18.98 -14.85 -12.37
N LEU A 125 -17.72 -15.26 -12.39
CA LEU A 125 -16.59 -14.37 -12.15
C LEU A 125 -15.88 -14.08 -13.48
N ILE A 126 -15.81 -12.81 -13.86
CA ILE A 126 -15.24 -12.34 -15.12
C ILE A 126 -13.95 -11.59 -14.81
N GLY A 127 -12.80 -12.13 -15.23
CA GLY A 127 -11.50 -11.48 -15.06
C GLY A 127 -11.11 -10.64 -16.26
N PHE A 128 -10.76 -9.38 -16.06
CA PHE A 128 -10.30 -8.49 -17.13
C PHE A 128 -8.80 -8.65 -17.39
N ILE A 129 -8.46 -8.85 -18.66
CA ILE A 129 -7.11 -9.20 -19.12
C ILE A 129 -6.27 -7.94 -19.23
N GLY A 130 -5.13 -7.90 -18.56
CA GLY A 130 -4.24 -6.76 -18.62
C GLY A 130 -4.68 -5.57 -17.77
N GLY A 131 -5.39 -5.80 -16.68
CA GLY A 131 -5.79 -4.74 -15.76
C GLY A 131 -6.81 -3.77 -16.36
N THR A 132 -6.61 -2.48 -16.15
CA THR A 132 -7.58 -1.44 -16.55
C THR A 132 -7.69 -1.29 -18.06
N SER A 133 -6.63 -1.52 -18.85
CA SER A 133 -6.73 -1.49 -20.31
C SER A 133 -7.72 -2.53 -20.82
N GLY A 134 -7.68 -3.75 -20.28
CA GLY A 134 -8.63 -4.82 -20.60
C GLY A 134 -10.07 -4.48 -20.22
N LEU A 135 -10.27 -3.77 -19.11
CA LEU A 135 -11.58 -3.25 -18.73
C LEU A 135 -12.10 -2.24 -19.75
N PHE A 136 -11.25 -1.31 -20.22
CA PHE A 136 -11.63 -0.30 -21.20
C PHE A 136 -11.95 -0.90 -22.57
N GLU A 137 -11.26 -1.98 -22.95
CA GLU A 137 -11.43 -2.64 -24.24
C GLU A 137 -12.44 -3.80 -24.21
N GLY A 138 -12.93 -4.16 -23.01
CA GLY A 138 -13.84 -5.29 -22.80
C GLY A 138 -13.18 -6.66 -23.03
N SER A 139 -11.85 -6.72 -22.89
CA SER A 139 -11.05 -7.94 -22.98
C SER A 139 -11.10 -8.70 -21.66
N CYS A 140 -11.83 -9.82 -21.64
CA CYS A 140 -12.11 -10.57 -20.42
C CYS A 140 -12.17 -12.07 -20.65
N VAL A 141 -12.09 -12.83 -19.55
CA VAL A 141 -12.23 -14.29 -19.53
C VAL A 141 -13.08 -14.70 -18.33
N GLU A 142 -13.96 -15.68 -18.51
CA GLU A 142 -14.67 -16.30 -17.39
C GLU A 142 -13.68 -17.14 -16.57
N LEU A 143 -13.61 -16.90 -15.27
CA LEU A 143 -12.75 -17.63 -14.36
C LEU A 143 -13.51 -18.84 -13.82
N THR A 144 -12.98 -20.04 -14.06
CA THR A 144 -13.58 -21.31 -13.63
C THR A 144 -12.80 -21.94 -12.48
N ALA A 145 -13.42 -22.91 -11.79
CA ALA A 145 -12.79 -23.64 -10.69
C ALA A 145 -11.50 -24.36 -11.15
N GLU A 146 -11.52 -24.94 -12.35
CA GLU A 146 -10.37 -25.64 -12.94
C GLU A 146 -9.21 -24.68 -13.15
N LYS A 147 -9.47 -23.51 -13.74
CA LYS A 147 -8.43 -22.50 -13.98
C LYS A 147 -7.86 -21.99 -12.65
N LEU A 148 -8.71 -21.65 -11.69
CA LEU A 148 -8.28 -21.09 -10.41
C LEU A 148 -7.55 -22.11 -9.52
N SER A 149 -7.82 -23.41 -9.68
CA SER A 149 -7.18 -24.47 -8.88
C SER A 149 -5.64 -24.39 -8.89
N LEU A 150 -5.05 -23.99 -10.02
CA LEU A 150 -3.60 -23.87 -10.22
C LEU A 150 -3.01 -22.51 -9.80
N TYR A 151 -3.85 -21.59 -9.33
CA TYR A 151 -3.45 -20.25 -8.86
C TYR A 151 -3.74 -20.03 -7.37
N ARG A 152 -4.37 -20.99 -6.69
CA ARG A 152 -4.59 -20.91 -5.25
C ARG A 152 -3.26 -20.78 -4.52
N ASN A 153 -3.13 -19.76 -3.66
CA ASN A 153 -1.97 -19.55 -2.79
C ASN A 153 -0.65 -19.33 -3.55
N THR A 154 -0.70 -18.87 -4.81
CA THR A 154 0.48 -18.46 -5.59
C THR A 154 0.64 -16.94 -5.60
N GLY A 155 1.88 -16.48 -5.77
CA GLY A 155 2.19 -15.05 -5.93
C GLY A 155 1.99 -14.55 -7.36
N GLY A 156 2.11 -13.24 -7.55
CA GLY A 156 2.03 -12.61 -8.87
C GLY A 156 0.59 -12.34 -9.33
N TYR A 157 0.48 -11.74 -10.52
CA TYR A 157 -0.78 -11.42 -11.22
C TYR A 157 -0.83 -12.10 -12.61
N ASP A 158 -0.07 -13.16 -12.82
CA ASP A 158 0.03 -13.88 -14.10
C ASP A 158 -1.29 -14.55 -14.53
N LEU A 159 -2.29 -14.65 -13.66
CA LEU A 159 -3.63 -15.12 -14.03
C LEU A 159 -4.33 -14.21 -15.06
N LEU A 160 -4.19 -12.89 -14.91
CA LEU A 160 -4.89 -11.89 -15.72
C LEU A 160 -3.94 -10.86 -16.33
N GLY A 161 -2.71 -10.72 -15.85
CA GLY A 161 -1.82 -9.61 -16.18
C GLY A 161 -2.23 -8.31 -15.47
N ARG A 162 -1.55 -7.22 -15.83
CA ARG A 162 -1.78 -5.88 -15.27
C ARG A 162 -1.42 -4.80 -16.27
N SER A 163 -2.03 -3.63 -16.14
CA SER A 163 -1.59 -2.40 -16.80
C SER A 163 -1.26 -1.31 -15.79
N ALA A 164 -0.66 -0.23 -16.26
CA ALA A 164 -0.24 0.89 -15.44
C ALA A 164 -1.15 2.08 -15.69
N ASP A 165 -2.46 1.94 -15.50
CA ASP A 165 -3.36 3.04 -15.85
C ASP A 165 -4.17 3.56 -14.66
N LYS A 166 -4.72 4.73 -14.91
CA LYS A 166 -5.70 5.44 -14.11
C LYS A 166 -7.04 5.24 -14.78
N ILE A 167 -8.10 5.04 -14.00
CA ILE A 167 -9.46 5.15 -14.54
C ILE A 167 -9.84 6.62 -14.48
N SER A 168 -9.77 7.29 -15.61
CA SER A 168 -10.07 8.71 -15.76
C SER A 168 -11.45 8.94 -16.36
N GLU A 169 -11.94 10.19 -16.34
CA GLU A 169 -13.25 10.55 -16.91
C GLU A 169 -13.37 10.16 -18.39
N ASP A 170 -12.27 10.25 -19.16
CA ASP A 170 -12.20 9.86 -20.57
C ASP A 170 -12.46 8.35 -20.76
N ASP A 171 -12.29 7.55 -19.72
CA ASP A 171 -12.45 6.10 -19.74
C ASP A 171 -13.86 5.65 -19.33
N TYR A 172 -14.64 6.49 -18.66
CA TYR A 172 -15.89 6.09 -18.02
C TYR A 172 -16.91 5.50 -18.99
N SER A 173 -17.08 6.11 -20.17
CA SER A 173 -17.99 5.60 -21.20
C SER A 173 -17.63 4.18 -21.64
N ARG A 174 -16.33 3.89 -21.76
CA ARG A 174 -15.80 2.57 -22.10
C ARG A 174 -16.03 1.56 -20.98
N VAL A 175 -15.78 1.96 -19.74
CA VAL A 175 -16.06 1.11 -18.57
C VAL A 175 -17.55 0.76 -18.49
N VAL A 176 -18.45 1.72 -18.70
CA VAL A 176 -19.91 1.48 -18.72
C VAL A 176 -20.31 0.53 -19.84
N ALA A 177 -19.77 0.72 -21.05
CA ALA A 177 -20.03 -0.17 -22.18
C ALA A 177 -19.61 -1.61 -21.87
N THR A 178 -18.43 -1.80 -21.26
CA THR A 178 -17.95 -3.11 -20.83
C THR A 178 -18.82 -3.73 -19.73
N CYS A 179 -19.16 -2.97 -18.69
CA CYS A 179 -20.01 -3.45 -17.60
C CYS A 179 -21.39 -3.89 -18.11
N THR A 180 -21.95 -3.14 -19.07
CA THR A 180 -23.23 -3.46 -19.71
C THR A 180 -23.14 -4.70 -20.58
N LYS A 181 -22.10 -4.78 -21.43
CA LYS A 181 -21.84 -5.93 -22.32
C LYS A 181 -21.67 -7.24 -21.54
N CYS A 182 -20.96 -7.18 -20.42
CA CYS A 182 -20.75 -8.32 -19.53
C CYS A 182 -21.89 -8.55 -18.52
N ASN A 183 -22.93 -7.70 -18.54
CA ASN A 183 -24.06 -7.71 -17.60
C ASN A 183 -23.61 -7.81 -16.13
N LEU A 184 -22.69 -6.94 -15.72
CA LEU A 184 -22.07 -6.98 -14.39
C LEU A 184 -22.99 -6.44 -13.30
N ASN A 185 -23.21 -7.25 -12.26
CA ASN A 185 -23.79 -6.79 -10.99
C ASN A 185 -22.76 -6.07 -10.12
N GLY A 186 -21.49 -6.50 -10.17
CA GLY A 186 -20.40 -5.91 -9.41
C GLY A 186 -19.10 -5.80 -10.20
N LEU A 187 -18.28 -4.82 -9.85
CA LEU A 187 -16.93 -4.59 -10.35
C LEU A 187 -15.98 -4.45 -9.15
N VAL A 188 -15.11 -5.43 -8.96
CA VAL A 188 -14.14 -5.49 -7.88
C VAL A 188 -12.78 -5.01 -8.39
N LEU A 189 -12.31 -3.89 -7.85
CA LEU A 189 -11.02 -3.29 -8.19
C LEU A 189 -9.99 -3.62 -7.09
N ILE A 190 -8.93 -4.33 -7.45
CA ILE A 190 -7.88 -4.78 -6.52
C ILE A 190 -6.68 -3.85 -6.66
N GLY A 191 -6.39 -3.02 -5.67
CA GLY A 191 -5.28 -2.06 -5.73
C GLY A 191 -5.10 -1.21 -4.47
N GLY A 192 -4.18 -0.23 -4.55
CA GLY A 192 -3.84 0.70 -3.47
C GLY A 192 -4.64 2.00 -3.46
N ALA A 193 -4.09 3.05 -2.85
CA ALA A 193 -4.75 4.35 -2.64
C ALA A 193 -5.20 5.04 -3.93
N TYR A 194 -4.39 4.91 -4.99
CA TYR A 194 -4.72 5.42 -6.32
C TYR A 194 -5.93 4.72 -6.95
N THR A 195 -6.05 3.41 -6.79
CA THR A 195 -7.20 2.64 -7.26
C THR A 195 -8.45 3.00 -6.47
N ALA A 196 -8.31 3.17 -5.16
CA ALA A 196 -9.40 3.64 -4.30
C ALA A 196 -9.90 5.03 -4.75
N THR A 197 -9.00 5.96 -5.07
CA THR A 197 -9.35 7.30 -5.60
C THR A 197 -10.16 7.20 -6.90
N ASP A 198 -9.65 6.42 -7.86
CA ASP A 198 -10.28 6.23 -9.16
C ASP A 198 -11.68 5.61 -8.99
N ALA A 199 -11.83 4.66 -8.06
CA ALA A 199 -13.09 4.01 -7.73
C ALA A 199 -14.11 4.95 -7.06
N THR A 200 -13.67 5.90 -6.22
CA THR A 200 -14.54 6.91 -5.61
C THR A 200 -15.24 7.75 -6.68
N LEU A 201 -14.44 8.26 -7.65
CA LEU A 201 -14.95 9.09 -8.75
C LEU A 201 -15.84 8.27 -9.71
N LEU A 202 -15.41 7.05 -10.05
CA LEU A 202 -16.19 6.15 -10.91
C LEU A 202 -17.55 5.78 -10.28
N THR A 203 -17.59 5.54 -8.97
CA THR A 203 -18.83 5.22 -8.25
C THR A 203 -19.84 6.35 -8.39
N GLU A 204 -19.41 7.59 -8.14
CA GLU A 204 -20.29 8.74 -8.23
C GLU A 204 -20.82 8.93 -9.66
N PHE A 205 -19.97 8.72 -10.66
CA PHE A 205 -20.38 8.73 -12.06
C PHE A 205 -21.42 7.65 -12.37
N PHE A 206 -21.24 6.42 -11.89
CA PHE A 206 -22.20 5.32 -12.08
C PHE A 206 -23.57 5.65 -11.48
N LEU A 207 -23.59 6.24 -10.28
CA LEU A 207 -24.82 6.64 -9.61
C LEU A 207 -25.54 7.76 -10.39
N ASN A 208 -24.81 8.79 -10.83
CA ASN A 208 -25.35 9.88 -11.64
C ASN A 208 -25.92 9.43 -12.99
N THR A 209 -25.40 8.34 -13.56
CA THR A 209 -25.82 7.81 -14.87
C THR A 209 -26.76 6.60 -14.77
N GLY A 210 -27.17 6.21 -13.57
CA GLY A 210 -28.11 5.10 -13.36
C GLY A 210 -27.54 3.71 -13.69
N VAL A 211 -26.21 3.57 -13.72
CA VAL A 211 -25.53 2.29 -13.94
C VAL A 211 -25.73 1.40 -12.72
N LYS A 212 -26.19 0.16 -12.96
CA LYS A 212 -26.55 -0.78 -11.87
C LYS A 212 -25.35 -1.51 -11.26
N THR A 213 -24.23 -1.54 -11.96
CA THR A 213 -23.01 -2.24 -11.52
C THR A 213 -22.46 -1.59 -10.25
N ARG A 214 -22.18 -2.41 -9.23
CA ARG A 214 -21.65 -1.96 -7.94
C ARG A 214 -20.14 -1.97 -7.92
N VAL A 215 -19.50 -0.88 -7.49
CA VAL A 215 -18.04 -0.76 -7.43
C VAL A 215 -17.55 -1.07 -6.01
N VAL A 216 -16.64 -2.02 -5.87
CA VAL A 216 -16.03 -2.42 -4.59
C VAL A 216 -14.51 -2.43 -4.73
N VAL A 217 -13.80 -1.94 -3.72
CA VAL A 217 -12.33 -1.88 -3.70
C VAL A 217 -11.76 -2.85 -2.67
N VAL A 218 -10.74 -3.61 -3.07
CA VAL A 218 -9.96 -4.48 -2.17
C VAL A 218 -8.54 -3.89 -2.01
N PRO A 219 -8.11 -3.56 -0.77
CA PRO A 219 -6.82 -2.93 -0.52
C PRO A 219 -5.66 -3.92 -0.74
N CYS A 220 -4.95 -3.77 -1.85
CA CYS A 220 -3.88 -4.69 -2.26
C CYS A 220 -2.71 -3.91 -2.87
N ASP A 221 -1.63 -3.79 -2.12
CA ASP A 221 -0.39 -3.12 -2.51
C ASP A 221 0.74 -3.50 -1.53
N TYR A 222 1.94 -3.78 -2.04
CA TYR A 222 3.06 -4.22 -1.19
C TYR A 222 3.73 -3.08 -0.41
N SER A 223 3.43 -1.80 -0.70
CA SER A 223 4.03 -0.64 -0.04
C SER A 223 3.22 -0.11 1.13
N ARG A 224 2.01 -0.66 1.36
CA ARG A 224 1.10 -0.27 2.45
C ARG A 224 0.57 1.16 2.31
N ASP A 225 0.35 1.60 1.07
CA ASP A 225 -0.06 2.95 0.72
C ASP A 225 -1.48 3.34 1.15
N LEU A 226 -2.33 2.40 1.56
CA LEU A 226 -3.73 2.66 1.92
C LEU A 226 -4.00 2.49 3.44
N LYS A 227 -2.95 2.42 4.28
CA LYS A 227 -3.10 2.35 5.75
C LYS A 227 -3.77 3.62 6.29
N ASN A 228 -4.78 3.48 7.14
CA ASN A 228 -5.41 4.60 7.85
C ASN A 228 -6.17 4.09 9.09
N HIS A 229 -7.02 4.93 9.67
CA HIS A 229 -7.83 4.54 10.84
C HIS A 229 -8.75 3.34 10.61
N PHE A 230 -9.13 3.07 9.36
CA PHE A 230 -10.03 1.99 8.96
C PHE A 230 -9.31 0.77 8.40
N ILE A 231 -8.17 0.96 7.73
CA ILE A 231 -7.39 -0.11 7.10
C ILE A 231 -6.08 -0.31 7.88
N GLU A 232 -5.97 -1.45 8.54
CA GLU A 232 -4.80 -1.80 9.37
C GLU A 232 -3.56 -2.09 8.49
N THR A 233 -3.72 -2.79 7.38
CA THR A 233 -2.65 -3.05 6.40
C THR A 233 -3.24 -3.35 5.02
N THR A 234 -2.39 -3.53 4.01
CA THR A 234 -2.75 -3.94 2.65
C THR A 234 -2.27 -5.36 2.36
N VAL A 235 -2.96 -6.05 1.45
CA VAL A 235 -2.57 -7.40 1.01
C VAL A 235 -1.21 -7.37 0.31
N GLY A 236 -0.31 -8.25 0.77
CA GLY A 236 1.01 -8.50 0.22
C GLY A 236 2.15 -7.72 0.89
N PHE A 237 1.84 -6.75 1.77
CA PHE A 237 2.86 -6.04 2.56
C PHE A 237 3.66 -7.01 3.44
N ASP A 238 3.00 -7.99 4.07
CA ASP A 238 3.65 -8.96 4.95
C ASP A 238 4.62 -9.87 4.17
N THR A 239 4.13 -10.50 3.10
CA THR A 239 4.95 -11.34 2.23
C THR A 239 6.15 -10.57 1.68
N TYR A 240 5.91 -9.35 1.19
CA TYR A 240 6.95 -8.52 0.63
C TYR A 240 8.02 -8.20 1.67
N CYS A 241 7.62 -7.68 2.84
CA CYS A 241 8.54 -7.25 3.90
C CYS A 241 9.35 -8.42 4.44
N ARG A 242 8.74 -9.58 4.68
CA ARG A 242 9.46 -10.78 5.14
C ARG A 242 10.48 -11.26 4.10
N THR A 243 10.11 -11.24 2.83
CA THR A 243 11.02 -11.66 1.74
C THR A 243 12.20 -10.71 1.59
N VAL A 244 11.99 -9.39 1.57
CA VAL A 244 13.11 -8.45 1.47
C VAL A 244 13.96 -8.45 2.74
N SER A 245 13.36 -8.60 3.92
CA SER A 245 14.10 -8.68 5.20
C SER A 245 14.96 -9.93 5.28
N GLN A 246 14.51 -11.07 4.72
CA GLN A 246 15.36 -12.25 4.55
C GLN A 246 16.59 -11.94 3.70
N LEU A 247 16.40 -11.30 2.53
CA LEU A 247 17.51 -10.97 1.63
C LEU A 247 18.49 -9.99 2.28
N ILE A 248 17.98 -8.97 2.98
CA ILE A 248 18.80 -8.01 3.72
C ILE A 248 19.53 -8.71 4.86
N GLY A 249 18.86 -9.55 5.67
CA GLY A 249 19.47 -10.29 6.76
C GLY A 249 20.61 -11.22 6.30
N ASN A 250 20.46 -11.83 5.12
CA ASN A 250 21.53 -12.58 4.48
C ASN A 250 22.72 -11.67 4.12
N ILE A 251 22.46 -10.50 3.53
CA ILE A 251 23.51 -9.51 3.21
C ILE A 251 24.19 -8.99 4.49
N CYS A 252 23.44 -8.74 5.57
CA CYS A 252 23.99 -8.36 6.87
C CYS A 252 24.93 -9.45 7.42
N THR A 253 24.53 -10.71 7.31
CA THR A 253 25.34 -11.87 7.71
C THR A 253 26.62 -11.96 6.88
N ASP A 254 26.53 -11.78 5.56
CA ASP A 254 27.68 -11.76 4.66
C ASP A 254 28.63 -10.58 4.94
N SER A 255 28.07 -9.38 5.11
CA SER A 255 28.81 -8.15 5.43
C SER A 255 29.66 -8.33 6.69
N ARG A 256 29.09 -8.94 7.74
CA ARG A 256 29.81 -9.27 8.98
C ARG A 256 30.91 -10.32 8.78
N SER A 257 30.67 -11.29 7.89
CA SER A 257 31.56 -12.43 7.65
C SER A 257 32.78 -12.05 6.81
N ALA A 258 32.57 -11.30 5.73
CA ALA A 258 33.64 -10.85 4.84
C ALA A 258 34.34 -9.60 5.36
N ALA A 259 33.60 -8.70 6.05
CA ALA A 259 34.09 -7.45 6.63
C ALA A 259 34.82 -6.53 5.64
N LYS A 260 34.35 -6.46 4.39
CA LYS A 260 35.02 -5.75 3.27
C LYS A 260 34.27 -4.56 2.69
N TYR A 261 32.94 -4.62 2.63
CA TYR A 261 32.13 -3.70 1.82
C TYR A 261 30.99 -3.09 2.63
N TYR A 262 30.62 -1.87 2.24
CA TYR A 262 29.30 -1.32 2.55
C TYR A 262 28.28 -1.73 1.48
N HIS A 263 27.13 -2.23 1.90
CA HIS A 263 26.04 -2.61 1.01
C HIS A 263 24.97 -1.52 1.02
N PHE A 264 24.77 -0.85 -0.12
CA PHE A 264 23.72 0.13 -0.33
C PHE A 264 22.53 -0.55 -1.00
N ILE A 265 21.45 -0.73 -0.25
CA ILE A 265 20.28 -1.51 -0.67
C ILE A 265 19.11 -0.56 -0.90
N ARG A 266 18.73 -0.34 -2.16
CA ARG A 266 17.47 0.32 -2.50
C ARG A 266 16.31 -0.65 -2.37
N LEU A 267 15.24 -0.22 -1.72
CA LEU A 267 13.98 -0.96 -1.62
C LEU A 267 12.87 -0.28 -2.43
N LEU A 268 12.13 -1.10 -3.19
CA LEU A 268 10.92 -0.66 -3.89
C LEU A 268 9.87 -0.22 -2.87
N GLY A 269 9.24 0.93 -3.11
CA GLY A 269 8.29 1.50 -2.15
C GLY A 269 7.57 2.76 -2.63
N ARG A 270 7.80 3.20 -3.88
CA ARG A 270 7.27 4.46 -4.44
C ARG A 270 7.44 5.64 -3.47
N SER A 271 6.36 6.11 -2.87
CA SER A 271 6.34 7.27 -1.98
C SER A 271 6.62 6.89 -0.51
N PRO A 272 5.89 5.95 0.13
CA PRO A 272 6.06 5.70 1.56
C PRO A 272 7.27 4.82 1.92
N SER A 273 7.90 5.12 3.06
CA SER A 273 9.03 4.33 3.57
C SER A 273 8.64 3.15 4.46
N HIS A 274 7.37 2.72 4.46
CA HIS A 274 6.88 1.62 5.31
C HIS A 274 7.70 0.33 5.16
N VAL A 275 8.05 -0.01 3.92
CA VAL A 275 8.89 -1.17 3.60
C VAL A 275 10.29 -1.04 4.21
N VAL A 276 10.92 0.13 4.08
CA VAL A 276 12.27 0.38 4.64
C VAL A 276 12.24 0.33 6.16
N LEU A 277 11.21 0.93 6.78
CA LEU A 277 11.03 0.91 8.22
C LEU A 277 10.86 -0.51 8.75
N GLU A 278 9.98 -1.30 8.14
CA GLU A 278 9.75 -2.69 8.53
C GLU A 278 11.01 -3.55 8.33
N ALA A 279 11.67 -3.41 7.18
CA ALA A 279 12.91 -4.13 6.90
C ALA A 279 14.03 -3.75 7.89
N ALA A 280 14.14 -2.48 8.27
CA ALA A 280 15.10 -2.04 9.28
C ALA A 280 14.81 -2.65 10.65
N LEU A 281 13.54 -2.69 11.07
CA LEU A 281 13.12 -3.33 12.32
C LEU A 281 13.40 -4.85 12.33
N GLN A 282 13.30 -5.53 11.19
CA GLN A 282 13.54 -6.99 11.11
C GLN A 282 15.00 -7.38 10.94
N SER A 283 15.85 -6.52 10.35
CA SER A 283 17.23 -6.88 9.96
C SER A 283 18.34 -6.09 10.68
N HIS A 284 17.98 -4.97 11.32
CA HIS A 284 18.90 -4.10 12.07
C HIS A 284 20.11 -3.60 11.25
N PRO A 285 19.90 -2.97 10.08
CA PRO A 285 20.99 -2.40 9.28
C PRO A 285 21.70 -1.27 10.05
N ASN A 286 22.92 -0.92 9.65
CA ASN A 286 23.65 0.18 10.30
C ASN A 286 23.03 1.54 10.02
N TYR A 287 22.40 1.70 8.86
CA TYR A 287 21.65 2.92 8.57
C TYR A 287 20.43 2.61 7.71
N ALA A 288 19.32 3.30 7.98
CA ALA A 288 18.12 3.22 7.16
C ALA A 288 17.55 4.63 7.01
N ILE A 289 17.30 5.03 5.76
CA ILE A 289 16.75 6.35 5.45
C ILE A 289 15.22 6.25 5.46
N ILE A 290 14.56 7.15 6.18
CA ILE A 290 13.11 7.33 6.14
C ILE A 290 12.81 8.64 5.41
N SER A 291 12.23 8.56 4.22
CA SER A 291 11.93 9.70 3.36
C SER A 291 11.12 10.79 4.07
N GLU A 292 10.16 10.37 4.88
CA GLU A 292 9.28 11.24 5.66
C GLU A 292 10.07 12.03 6.71
N GLU A 293 11.06 11.41 7.35
CA GLU A 293 11.95 12.11 8.30
C GLU A 293 12.87 13.11 7.56
N VAL A 294 13.35 12.75 6.37
CA VAL A 294 14.15 13.63 5.49
C VAL A 294 13.35 14.87 5.10
N ALA A 295 12.12 14.68 4.63
CA ALA A 295 11.22 15.77 4.24
C ALA A 295 10.84 16.66 5.43
N ALA A 296 10.46 16.07 6.57
CA ALA A 296 10.08 16.80 7.78
C ALA A 296 11.23 17.67 8.32
N LYS A 297 12.47 17.17 8.23
CA LYS A 297 13.69 17.91 8.63
C LYS A 297 14.24 18.83 7.55
N ARG A 298 13.62 18.87 6.36
CA ARG A 298 14.07 19.64 5.18
C ARG A 298 15.55 19.40 4.86
N MET A 299 15.95 18.13 4.91
CA MET A 299 17.35 17.77 4.68
C MET A 299 17.71 17.91 3.20
N THR A 300 18.89 18.47 2.92
CA THR A 300 19.48 18.47 1.57
C THR A 300 20.11 17.12 1.25
N LEU A 301 20.37 16.85 -0.03
CA LEU A 301 21.08 15.65 -0.46
C LEU A 301 22.44 15.56 0.24
N LEU A 302 23.21 16.65 0.27
CA LEU A 302 24.50 16.70 0.93
C LEU A 302 24.41 16.35 2.43
N GLN A 303 23.37 16.81 3.14
CA GLN A 303 23.17 16.46 4.55
C GLN A 303 22.85 14.97 4.75
N VAL A 304 22.10 14.36 3.83
CA VAL A 304 21.86 12.91 3.85
C VAL A 304 23.18 12.16 3.66
N ILE A 305 23.99 12.55 2.67
CA ILE A 305 25.30 11.94 2.38
C ILE A 305 26.24 12.09 3.58
N ASN A 306 26.33 13.29 4.17
CA ASN A 306 27.18 13.55 5.32
C ASN A 306 26.84 12.66 6.52
N LYS A 307 25.55 12.47 6.83
CA LYS A 307 25.15 11.58 7.94
C LYS A 307 25.58 10.13 7.71
N ILE A 308 25.49 9.64 6.48
CA ILE A 308 25.95 8.28 6.15
C ILE A 308 27.47 8.20 6.30
N ALA A 309 28.19 9.20 5.79
CA ALA A 309 29.65 9.29 5.95
C ALA A 309 30.07 9.37 7.42
N ASP A 310 29.31 10.08 8.27
CA ASP A 310 29.57 10.17 9.72
C ASP A 310 29.48 8.79 10.40
N VAL A 311 28.44 8.01 10.08
CA VAL A 311 28.29 6.63 10.58
C VAL A 311 29.47 5.76 10.13
N ILE A 312 29.88 5.86 8.85
CA ILE A 312 31.01 5.11 8.30
C ILE A 312 32.32 5.50 9.00
N CYS A 313 32.56 6.80 9.22
CA CYS A 313 33.72 7.30 9.94
C CYS A 313 33.76 6.77 11.38
N GLU A 314 32.63 6.77 12.08
CA GLU A 314 32.56 6.28 13.46
C GLU A 314 32.84 4.77 13.54
N ARG A 315 32.26 3.98 12.64
CA ARG A 315 32.54 2.55 12.53
C ARG A 315 34.00 2.27 12.17
N ALA A 316 34.60 3.08 11.31
CA ALA A 316 36.01 2.93 10.94
C ALA A 316 36.96 3.15 12.12
N LYS A 317 36.62 4.01 13.11
CA LYS A 317 37.39 4.14 14.36
C LYS A 317 37.45 2.84 15.16
N ASN A 318 36.41 1.99 15.03
CA ASN A 318 36.34 0.67 15.64
C ASN A 318 36.93 -0.43 14.74
N GLY A 319 37.58 -0.07 13.62
CA GLY A 319 38.09 -1.02 12.62
C GLY A 319 37.01 -1.66 11.73
N GLN A 320 35.75 -1.22 11.83
CA GLN A 320 34.63 -1.75 11.07
C GLN A 320 34.47 -0.99 9.74
N ASN A 321 35.11 -1.52 8.69
CA ASN A 321 35.09 -0.96 7.34
C ASN A 321 34.01 -1.59 6.44
N TYR A 322 32.90 -2.03 7.05
CA TYR A 322 31.76 -2.68 6.38
C TYR A 322 30.46 -2.25 7.06
N GLY A 323 29.35 -2.43 6.34
CA GLY A 323 28.03 -2.22 6.89
C GLY A 323 26.92 -2.32 5.86
N VAL A 324 25.69 -2.05 6.29
CA VAL A 324 24.49 -2.10 5.44
C VAL A 324 23.69 -0.81 5.59
N VAL A 325 23.31 -0.22 4.45
CA VAL A 325 22.52 1.01 4.35
C VAL A 325 21.25 0.73 3.53
N LEU A 326 20.08 0.98 4.11
CA LEU A 326 18.80 0.87 3.42
C LEU A 326 18.34 2.23 2.89
N ILE A 327 17.91 2.25 1.63
CA ILE A 327 17.49 3.45 0.90
C ILE A 327 16.08 3.24 0.33
N PRO A 328 15.11 4.13 0.61
CA PRO A 328 13.81 4.09 -0.05
C PRO A 328 13.95 4.56 -1.51
N GLU A 329 13.28 3.87 -2.43
CA GLU A 329 13.14 4.30 -3.83
C GLU A 329 12.69 5.77 -3.94
N GLY A 330 11.77 6.19 -3.08
CA GLY A 330 11.19 7.53 -3.03
C GLY A 330 12.04 8.63 -2.43
N LEU A 331 13.28 8.37 -1.98
CA LEU A 331 14.12 9.36 -1.29
C LEU A 331 14.21 10.69 -2.04
N ILE A 332 14.39 10.62 -3.35
CA ILE A 332 14.55 11.80 -4.20
C ILE A 332 13.32 12.72 -4.19
N LYS A 333 12.12 12.19 -3.94
CA LYS A 333 10.89 12.98 -3.85
C LYS A 333 10.78 13.72 -2.51
N ALA A 334 11.48 13.24 -1.48
CA ALA A 334 11.50 13.85 -0.16
C ALA A 334 12.53 15.00 -0.04
N ILE A 335 13.48 15.09 -0.96
CA ILE A 335 14.49 16.15 -0.98
C ILE A 335 14.01 17.27 -1.92
N SER A 336 13.72 18.45 -1.37
CA SER A 336 13.08 19.55 -2.11
C SER A 336 13.88 20.01 -3.34
N GLU A 337 15.20 20.17 -3.23
CA GLU A 337 16.05 20.58 -4.36
C GLU A 337 16.01 19.58 -5.52
N PHE A 338 15.90 18.28 -5.22
CA PHE A 338 15.78 17.24 -6.23
C PHE A 338 14.38 17.21 -6.85
N TYR A 339 13.33 17.43 -6.05
CA TYR A 339 11.97 17.57 -6.55
C TYR A 339 11.85 18.70 -7.59
N TYR A 340 12.39 19.88 -7.30
CA TYR A 340 12.35 21.02 -8.24
C TYR A 340 13.15 20.75 -9.52
N LEU A 341 14.34 20.13 -9.40
CA LEU A 341 15.13 19.72 -10.58
C LEU A 341 14.31 18.78 -11.47
N LEU A 342 13.66 17.77 -10.89
CA LEU A 342 12.86 16.82 -11.64
C LEU A 342 11.64 17.48 -12.30
N ASP A 343 10.96 18.40 -11.60
CA ASP A 343 9.80 19.14 -12.10
C ASP A 343 10.18 20.06 -13.29
N GLU A 344 11.31 20.77 -13.20
CA GLU A 344 11.86 21.57 -14.30
C GLU A 344 12.18 20.70 -15.53
N ILE A 345 12.79 19.53 -15.32
CA ILE A 345 13.14 18.60 -16.41
C ILE A 345 11.88 18.02 -17.04
N SER A 346 10.96 17.47 -16.25
CA SER A 346 9.77 16.78 -16.78
C SER A 346 8.89 17.71 -17.61
N ALA A 347 8.70 18.95 -17.16
CA ALA A 347 7.90 19.96 -17.88
C ALA A 347 8.44 20.29 -19.28
N ASN A 348 9.74 20.04 -19.54
CA ASN A 348 10.36 20.22 -20.84
C ASN A 348 10.47 18.91 -21.63
N VAL A 349 10.70 17.77 -20.98
CA VAL A 349 10.70 16.45 -21.62
C VAL A 349 9.34 16.15 -22.25
N GLU A 350 8.24 16.48 -21.57
CA GLU A 350 6.87 16.33 -22.10
C GLU A 350 6.64 17.15 -23.39
N LYS A 351 7.39 18.24 -23.58
CA LYS A 351 7.32 19.12 -24.75
C LYS A 351 8.28 18.69 -25.87
N GLY A 352 9.02 17.60 -25.72
CA GLY A 352 9.98 17.10 -26.69
C GLY A 352 11.25 17.94 -26.84
N VAL A 353 11.59 18.73 -25.81
CA VAL A 353 12.80 19.58 -25.81
C VAL A 353 14.06 18.72 -25.68
N THR A 354 15.14 19.09 -26.37
CA THR A 354 16.41 18.35 -26.34
C THR A 354 17.12 18.49 -24.99
N ARG A 355 17.94 17.51 -24.60
CA ARG A 355 18.64 17.52 -23.30
C ARG A 355 19.51 18.76 -23.08
N ASP A 356 20.29 19.16 -24.09
CA ASP A 356 21.19 20.32 -23.99
C ASP A 356 20.41 21.63 -23.80
N GLU A 357 19.27 21.74 -24.49
CA GLU A 357 18.38 22.88 -24.36
C GLU A 357 17.69 22.90 -22.99
N ILE A 358 17.27 21.74 -22.45
CA ILE A 358 16.74 21.64 -21.08
C ILE A 358 17.80 22.09 -20.08
N TYR A 359 19.03 21.57 -20.18
CA TYR A 359 20.14 21.95 -19.30
C TYR A 359 20.41 23.46 -19.32
N SER A 360 20.33 24.11 -20.50
CA SER A 360 20.49 25.56 -20.64
C SER A 360 19.40 26.39 -19.96
N ARG A 361 18.21 25.79 -19.76
CA ARG A 361 17.02 26.42 -19.17
C ARG A 361 16.89 26.20 -17.66
N LEU A 362 17.68 25.29 -17.09
CA LEU A 362 17.66 25.00 -15.67
C LEU A 362 17.99 26.26 -14.85
N THR A 363 17.29 26.42 -13.73
CA THR A 363 17.67 27.44 -12.75
C THR A 363 19.10 27.23 -12.25
N PRO A 364 19.81 28.28 -11.80
CA PRO A 364 21.18 28.13 -11.29
C PRO A 364 21.32 27.08 -10.17
N TRP A 365 20.30 26.95 -9.32
CA TRP A 365 20.25 25.94 -8.26
C TRP A 365 20.08 24.52 -8.80
N SER A 366 19.12 24.32 -9.71
CA SER A 366 18.89 23.03 -10.37
C SER A 366 20.10 22.60 -11.19
N LYS A 367 20.78 23.54 -11.85
CA LYS A 367 22.01 23.29 -12.59
C LYS A 367 23.17 22.86 -11.68
N ALA A 368 23.37 23.56 -10.55
CA ALA A 368 24.40 23.18 -9.59
C ALA A 368 24.14 21.78 -8.99
N LEU A 369 22.88 21.44 -8.70
CA LEU A 369 22.52 20.09 -8.27
C LEU A 369 22.80 19.09 -9.38
N PHE A 370 22.38 19.35 -10.62
CA PHE A 370 22.62 18.48 -11.77
C PHE A 370 24.10 18.16 -11.94
N ASP A 371 24.96 19.18 -11.91
CA ASP A 371 26.42 19.06 -12.05
C ASP A 371 27.04 18.29 -10.86
N PHE A 372 26.40 18.31 -9.69
CA PHE A 372 26.82 17.53 -8.51
C PHE A 372 26.45 16.05 -8.61
N LEU A 373 25.45 15.67 -9.42
CA LEU A 373 25.01 14.28 -9.55
C LEU A 373 26.00 13.45 -10.39
N PRO A 374 26.16 12.15 -10.10
CA PRO A 374 26.94 11.26 -10.96
C PRO A 374 26.37 11.16 -12.39
N ASP A 375 27.24 11.00 -13.40
CA ASP A 375 26.86 10.94 -14.83
C ASP A 375 25.71 9.97 -15.13
N THR A 376 25.70 8.81 -14.48
CA THR A 376 24.62 7.82 -14.64
C THR A 376 23.25 8.38 -14.24
N ILE A 377 23.20 9.18 -13.17
CA ILE A 377 21.96 9.79 -12.69
C ILE A 377 21.56 10.96 -13.59
N GLN A 378 22.51 11.78 -14.01
CA GLN A 378 22.28 12.85 -15.00
C GLN A 378 21.61 12.31 -16.26
N GLN A 379 21.94 11.09 -16.70
CA GLN A 379 21.28 10.45 -17.84
C GLN A 379 19.88 9.92 -17.53
N GLN A 380 19.67 9.35 -16.34
CA GLN A 380 18.41 8.68 -15.94
C GLN A 380 17.26 9.66 -15.66
N ILE A 381 17.55 10.88 -15.19
CA ILE A 381 16.52 11.86 -14.83
C ILE A 381 15.76 12.46 -16.03
N PHE A 382 16.24 12.26 -17.26
CA PHE A 382 15.55 12.68 -18.49
C PHE A 382 14.56 11.65 -19.03
N ASN A 383 14.35 10.54 -18.33
CA ASN A 383 13.35 9.55 -18.76
C ASN A 383 11.94 10.16 -18.73
N PRO A 384 11.06 9.81 -19.69
CA PRO A 384 9.70 10.33 -19.72
C PRO A 384 8.93 9.94 -18.45
N PRO A 385 7.98 10.77 -17.98
CA PRO A 385 7.17 10.45 -16.81
C PRO A 385 6.33 9.16 -17.00
N GLU A 386 5.91 8.54 -15.90
CA GLU A 386 4.93 7.45 -15.92
C GLU A 386 3.55 7.98 -16.39
N SER A 387 2.65 7.08 -16.78
CA SER A 387 1.29 7.36 -17.28
C SER A 387 0.44 8.33 -16.44
N ARG A 388 0.75 8.47 -15.14
CA ARG A 388 0.07 9.40 -14.20
C ARG A 388 0.76 10.76 -14.07
N GLY A 389 1.74 11.09 -14.91
CA GLY A 389 2.55 12.32 -14.82
C GLY A 389 3.58 12.30 -13.67
N ASN A 390 3.78 11.15 -13.03
CA ASN A 390 4.75 11.00 -11.94
C ASN A 390 6.14 10.65 -12.50
N PHE A 391 7.20 11.06 -11.80
CA PHE A 391 8.57 10.66 -12.13
C PHE A 391 8.74 9.13 -12.12
N GLN A 392 9.57 8.62 -13.03
CA GLN A 392 9.99 7.21 -13.02
C GLN A 392 11.04 6.96 -11.93
N LEU A 393 10.63 7.04 -10.67
CA LEU A 393 11.52 6.88 -9.51
C LEU A 393 12.28 5.55 -9.54
N HIS A 394 11.67 4.48 -10.06
CA HIS A 394 12.29 3.17 -10.21
C HIS A 394 13.48 3.16 -11.17
N ALA A 395 13.48 4.04 -12.17
CA ALA A 395 14.53 4.16 -13.19
C ALA A 395 15.76 4.93 -12.69
N ILE A 396 15.60 5.73 -11.62
CA ILE A 396 16.69 6.45 -10.97
C ILE A 396 17.36 5.51 -9.96
N SER A 397 18.63 5.24 -10.16
CA SER A 397 19.41 4.30 -9.33
C SER A 397 19.92 5.01 -8.07
N THR A 398 19.01 5.33 -7.15
CA THR A 398 19.29 6.10 -5.93
C THR A 398 20.40 5.49 -5.07
N GLU A 399 20.52 4.16 -5.01
CA GLU A 399 21.60 3.43 -4.35
C GLU A 399 22.98 3.70 -4.96
N VAL A 400 23.05 3.81 -6.30
CA VAL A 400 24.27 4.14 -7.03
C VAL A 400 24.64 5.60 -6.77
N MET A 401 23.64 6.49 -6.81
CA MET A 401 23.82 7.91 -6.47
C MET A 401 24.41 8.09 -5.07
N VAL A 402 23.75 7.52 -4.06
CA VAL A 402 24.14 7.67 -2.66
C VAL A 402 25.51 7.03 -2.42
N GLY A 403 25.76 5.82 -2.94
CA GLY A 403 27.07 5.15 -2.80
C GLY A 403 28.22 5.96 -3.43
N ALA A 404 28.01 6.52 -4.62
CA ALA A 404 29.01 7.34 -5.31
C ALA A 404 29.31 8.65 -4.57
N LEU A 405 28.27 9.35 -4.12
CA LEU A 405 28.43 10.61 -3.37
C LEU A 405 29.07 10.39 -2.00
N VAL A 406 28.74 9.30 -1.30
CA VAL A 406 29.43 8.92 -0.05
C VAL A 406 30.91 8.62 -0.30
N LYS A 407 31.24 7.93 -1.40
CA LYS A 407 32.65 7.67 -1.78
C LYS A 407 33.42 8.97 -1.99
N GLN A 408 32.83 9.94 -2.69
CA GLN A 408 33.42 11.24 -2.93
C GLN A 408 33.63 12.02 -1.63
N GLU A 409 32.63 12.03 -0.74
CA GLU A 409 32.72 12.71 0.55
C GLU A 409 33.77 12.07 1.46
N LEU A 410 33.85 10.74 1.52
CA LEU A 410 34.90 10.05 2.30
C LEU A 410 36.30 10.28 1.73
N ALA A 411 36.45 10.39 0.42
CA ALA A 411 37.74 10.75 -0.20
C ALA A 411 38.17 12.18 0.18
N ARG A 412 37.22 13.13 0.22
CA ARG A 412 37.47 14.49 0.73
C ARG A 412 37.93 14.46 2.19
N ARG A 413 37.21 13.73 3.06
CA ARG A 413 37.57 13.56 4.48
C ARG A 413 38.92 12.87 4.67
N GLN A 414 39.28 11.94 3.80
CA GLN A 414 40.59 11.29 3.81
C GLN A 414 41.71 12.28 3.46
N ALA A 415 41.51 13.13 2.46
CA ALA A 415 42.46 14.20 2.11
C ALA A 415 42.63 15.23 3.25
N GLU A 416 41.58 15.46 4.03
CA GLU A 416 41.61 16.32 5.22
C GLU A 416 42.12 15.63 6.49
N GLY A 417 42.41 14.32 6.43
CA GLY A 417 42.87 13.54 7.58
C GLY A 417 41.80 13.21 8.62
N THR A 418 40.52 13.45 8.33
CA THR A 418 39.39 13.17 9.24
C THR A 418 38.79 11.77 9.04
N TYR A 419 39.27 11.02 8.03
CA TYR A 419 38.91 9.62 7.78
C TYR A 419 40.14 8.78 7.48
N SER A 420 40.32 7.67 8.21
CA SER A 420 41.46 6.75 8.10
C SER A 420 41.08 5.33 7.68
N GLY A 421 39.79 5.08 7.43
CA GLY A 421 39.27 3.77 7.05
C GLY A 421 39.48 3.42 5.58
N LYS A 422 39.09 2.20 5.21
CA LYS A 422 38.99 1.76 3.81
C LYS A 422 37.53 1.73 3.42
N PHE A 423 37.19 2.34 2.29
CA PHE A 423 35.82 2.35 1.80
C PHE A 423 35.73 1.73 0.41
N ASP A 424 34.92 0.69 0.32
CA ASP A 424 34.42 0.15 -0.93
C ASP A 424 32.97 -0.30 -0.74
N TYR A 425 32.18 -0.35 -1.80
CA TYR A 425 30.74 -0.57 -1.69
C TYR A 425 30.15 -1.42 -2.82
N GLN A 426 29.03 -2.06 -2.50
CA GLN A 426 28.18 -2.75 -3.45
C GLN A 426 26.77 -2.18 -3.40
N THR A 427 26.09 -2.16 -4.55
CA THR A 427 24.72 -1.68 -4.68
C THR A 427 23.78 -2.85 -4.96
N HIS A 428 22.58 -2.76 -4.37
CA HIS A 428 21.54 -3.77 -4.51
C HIS A 428 20.21 -3.06 -4.74
N PHE A 429 19.41 -3.56 -5.67
CA PHE A 429 18.02 -3.13 -5.83
C PHE A 429 17.09 -4.32 -5.56
N LEU A 430 16.41 -4.26 -4.41
CA LEU A 430 15.50 -5.31 -3.98
C LEU A 430 14.04 -4.84 -4.12
N GLY A 431 13.22 -5.73 -4.65
CA GLY A 431 11.77 -5.60 -4.61
C GLY A 431 11.04 -6.38 -5.68
N TYR A 432 11.58 -6.41 -6.91
CA TYR A 432 11.04 -7.24 -7.98
C TYR A 432 11.06 -8.73 -7.63
N GLN A 433 12.07 -9.15 -6.88
CA GLN A 433 12.25 -10.50 -6.36
C GLN A 433 11.20 -10.86 -5.29
N ALA A 434 10.63 -9.85 -4.59
CA ALA A 434 9.73 -10.05 -3.45
C ALA A 434 8.24 -9.94 -3.82
N ARG A 435 7.87 -9.00 -4.70
CA ARG A 435 6.45 -8.66 -4.98
C ARG A 435 5.59 -9.76 -5.61
N THR A 436 6.21 -10.84 -6.10
CA THR A 436 5.53 -12.01 -6.65
C THR A 436 5.91 -13.32 -5.94
N SER A 437 6.48 -13.23 -4.72
CA SER A 437 6.78 -14.40 -3.92
C SER A 437 5.51 -15.15 -3.51
N PHE A 438 5.64 -16.42 -3.12
CA PHE A 438 4.50 -17.15 -2.54
C PHE A 438 3.96 -16.37 -1.33
N PRO A 439 2.65 -16.08 -1.28
CA PRO A 439 2.06 -15.36 -0.16
C PRO A 439 2.27 -16.10 1.15
N SER A 440 2.63 -15.36 2.20
CA SER A 440 2.68 -15.86 3.58
C SER A 440 1.32 -16.43 4.01
N LEU A 441 1.29 -17.19 5.11
CA LEU A 441 0.01 -17.69 5.62
C LEU A 441 -0.94 -16.54 5.99
N PHE A 442 -0.40 -15.45 6.55
CA PHE A 442 -1.18 -14.25 6.85
C PHE A 442 -1.78 -13.63 5.58
N ASP A 443 -0.98 -13.36 4.54
CA ASP A 443 -1.51 -12.76 3.31
C ASP A 443 -2.46 -13.72 2.58
N CYS A 444 -2.27 -15.04 2.67
CA CYS A 444 -3.24 -16.01 2.16
C CYS A 444 -4.60 -15.88 2.84
N ASP A 445 -4.62 -15.89 4.17
CA ASP A 445 -5.82 -15.79 5.01
C ASP A 445 -6.50 -14.42 4.80
N TYR A 446 -5.72 -13.34 4.84
CA TYR A 446 -6.20 -11.96 4.71
C TYR A 446 -6.79 -11.69 3.33
N ALA A 447 -6.06 -12.00 2.27
CA ALA A 447 -6.51 -11.81 0.89
C ALA A 447 -7.79 -12.61 0.59
N TYR A 448 -7.82 -13.88 1.01
CA TYR A 448 -8.98 -14.73 0.79
C TYR A 448 -10.22 -14.23 1.53
N SER A 449 -10.04 -13.78 2.78
CA SER A 449 -11.12 -13.18 3.59
C SER A 449 -11.68 -11.92 2.93
N LEU A 450 -10.83 -11.00 2.46
CA LEU A 450 -11.26 -9.79 1.75
C LEU A 450 -11.96 -10.10 0.43
N GLY A 451 -11.54 -11.15 -0.29
CA GLY A 451 -12.23 -11.63 -1.48
C GLY A 451 -13.66 -12.11 -1.19
N ARG A 452 -13.83 -12.89 -0.12
CA ARG A 452 -15.17 -13.32 0.35
C ARG A 452 -16.02 -12.12 0.77
N GLU A 453 -15.44 -11.17 1.49
CA GLU A 453 -16.13 -9.94 1.91
C GLU A 453 -16.58 -9.12 0.69
N ALA A 454 -15.74 -8.97 -0.33
CA ALA A 454 -16.12 -8.27 -1.56
C ALA A 454 -17.32 -8.94 -2.25
N GLY A 455 -17.35 -10.28 -2.26
CA GLY A 455 -18.52 -11.05 -2.71
C GLY A 455 -19.78 -10.74 -1.89
N ALA A 456 -19.65 -10.66 -0.57
CA ALA A 456 -20.74 -10.30 0.33
C ALA A 456 -21.28 -8.87 0.10
N LEU A 457 -20.39 -7.91 -0.19
CA LEU A 457 -20.80 -6.53 -0.49
C LEU A 457 -21.57 -6.45 -1.80
N VAL A 458 -21.10 -7.13 -2.86
CA VAL A 458 -21.80 -7.18 -4.15
C VAL A 458 -23.14 -7.89 -4.02
N GLN A 459 -23.20 -9.02 -3.30
CA GLN A 459 -24.43 -9.73 -2.97
C GLN A 459 -25.49 -8.81 -2.33
N ASN A 460 -25.06 -7.93 -1.42
CA ASN A 460 -25.92 -6.99 -0.72
C ASN A 460 -26.07 -5.64 -1.44
N GLU A 461 -25.61 -5.54 -2.69
CA GLU A 461 -25.72 -4.37 -3.58
C GLU A 461 -25.01 -3.09 -3.08
N LEU A 462 -23.97 -3.22 -2.26
CA LEU A 462 -23.17 -2.08 -1.81
C LEU A 462 -22.21 -1.61 -2.92
N THR A 463 -22.13 -0.30 -3.14
CA THR A 463 -21.22 0.34 -4.10
C THR A 463 -20.48 1.48 -3.43
N GLY A 464 -19.26 1.80 -3.87
CA GLY A 464 -18.46 2.88 -3.27
C GLY A 464 -17.83 2.52 -1.93
N TYR A 465 -17.64 1.23 -1.66
CA TYR A 465 -17.06 0.73 -0.43
C TYR A 465 -15.71 0.05 -0.65
N CYS A 466 -14.82 0.21 0.32
CA CYS A 466 -13.63 -0.59 0.48
C CYS A 466 -13.89 -1.68 1.52
N VAL A 467 -13.49 -2.92 1.23
CA VAL A 467 -13.52 -4.01 2.21
C VAL A 467 -12.37 -3.85 3.21
N THR A 468 -12.62 -4.10 4.49
CA THR A 468 -11.57 -4.06 5.51
C THR A 468 -11.86 -5.04 6.65
N LEU A 469 -10.80 -5.68 7.13
CA LEU A 469 -10.84 -6.55 8.31
C LEU A 469 -10.05 -5.90 9.43
N ARG A 470 -10.65 -5.90 10.61
CA ARG A 470 -10.04 -5.37 11.85
C ARG A 470 -9.58 -6.51 12.75
N ASN A 471 -8.72 -6.17 13.70
CA ASN A 471 -8.13 -7.11 14.66
C ASN A 471 -7.15 -8.09 14.00
N LEU A 472 -6.36 -7.64 13.03
CA LEU A 472 -5.48 -8.50 12.21
C LEU A 472 -4.31 -9.14 12.98
N ARG A 473 -4.11 -8.74 14.24
CA ARG A 473 -3.15 -9.36 15.18
C ARG A 473 -3.61 -10.70 15.72
N ASP A 474 -4.92 -10.86 15.81
CA ASP A 474 -5.55 -12.04 16.36
C ASP A 474 -5.68 -13.11 15.28
N GLU A 475 -6.07 -14.32 15.66
CA GLU A 475 -6.30 -15.40 14.71
C GLU A 475 -7.40 -15.02 13.70
N PRO A 476 -7.35 -15.52 12.44
CA PRO A 476 -8.29 -15.12 11.39
C PRO A 476 -9.77 -15.30 11.71
N ALA A 477 -10.09 -16.25 12.60
CA ALA A 477 -11.46 -16.46 13.06
C ALA A 477 -12.03 -15.29 13.89
N ASN A 478 -11.15 -14.47 14.49
CA ASN A 478 -11.47 -13.34 15.35
C ASN A 478 -11.38 -11.99 14.61
N TRP A 479 -11.07 -11.99 13.32
CA TRP A 479 -11.10 -10.77 12.52
C TRP A 479 -12.54 -10.29 12.31
N VAL A 480 -12.71 -8.97 12.24
CA VAL A 480 -14.03 -8.34 12.14
C VAL A 480 -14.13 -7.58 10.82
N PRO A 481 -14.98 -8.03 9.87
CA PRO A 481 -15.18 -7.34 8.60
C PRO A 481 -16.07 -6.10 8.75
N TYR A 482 -15.70 -5.05 8.02
CA TYR A 482 -16.43 -3.81 7.86
C TYR A 482 -16.33 -3.35 6.40
N ALA A 483 -17.43 -2.80 5.87
CA ALA A 483 -17.39 -2.05 4.62
C ALA A 483 -17.27 -0.56 4.95
N VAL A 484 -16.21 0.07 4.47
CA VAL A 484 -15.96 1.50 4.72
C VAL A 484 -16.19 2.29 3.44
N PRO A 485 -17.04 3.33 3.47
CA PRO A 485 -17.23 4.19 2.30
C PRO A 485 -15.90 4.77 1.85
N LEU A 486 -15.60 4.71 0.55
CA LEU A 486 -14.35 5.25 0.02
C LEU A 486 -14.17 6.74 0.38
N LEU A 487 -15.28 7.47 0.42
CA LEU A 487 -15.32 8.88 0.79
C LEU A 487 -14.81 9.15 2.21
N ALA A 488 -14.91 8.19 3.14
CA ALA A 488 -14.38 8.32 4.50
C ALA A 488 -12.84 8.42 4.54
N MET A 489 -12.16 8.09 3.44
CA MET A 489 -10.71 8.13 3.29
C MET A 489 -10.26 9.21 2.29
N THR A 490 -11.19 9.97 1.73
CA THR A 490 -10.92 10.98 0.71
C THR A 490 -10.59 12.33 1.35
N THR A 491 -9.60 12.99 0.80
CA THR A 491 -9.19 14.37 1.12
C THR A 491 -9.23 15.21 -0.14
N VAL A 492 -9.08 16.54 -0.02
CA VAL A 492 -8.97 17.42 -1.18
C VAL A 492 -7.56 18.00 -1.26
N GLU A 493 -6.89 17.72 -2.38
CA GLU A 493 -5.53 18.23 -2.65
C GLU A 493 -5.56 19.23 -3.81
N ALA A 494 -4.78 20.31 -3.69
CA ALA A 494 -4.56 21.24 -4.78
C ALA A 494 -3.45 20.70 -5.70
N LYS A 495 -3.78 20.37 -6.94
CA LYS A 495 -2.79 20.07 -7.99
C LYS A 495 -2.86 21.15 -9.06
N GLN A 496 -1.74 21.86 -9.26
CA GLN A 496 -1.64 22.98 -10.21
C GLN A 496 -2.76 24.03 -10.02
N GLY A 497 -3.14 24.30 -8.76
CA GLY A 497 -4.21 25.25 -8.42
C GLY A 497 -5.64 24.71 -8.53
N VAL A 498 -5.83 23.47 -8.98
CA VAL A 498 -7.15 22.82 -9.04
C VAL A 498 -7.30 21.86 -7.86
N TYR A 499 -8.33 22.10 -7.04
CA TYR A 499 -8.69 21.23 -5.93
C TYR A 499 -9.41 19.98 -6.45
N ARG A 500 -8.78 18.82 -6.26
CA ARG A 500 -9.33 17.53 -6.68
C ARG A 500 -9.41 16.56 -5.50
N PRO A 501 -10.50 15.81 -5.35
CA PRO A 501 -10.57 14.74 -4.38
C PRO A 501 -9.55 13.64 -4.66
N SER A 502 -8.85 13.18 -3.64
CA SER A 502 -7.93 12.05 -3.68
C SER A 502 -7.90 11.32 -2.35
N ILE A 503 -7.70 10.00 -2.41
CA ILE A 503 -7.31 9.20 -1.25
C ILE A 503 -5.77 9.20 -1.23
N PRO A 504 -5.14 9.90 -0.26
CA PRO A 504 -3.70 10.08 -0.25
C PRO A 504 -2.97 8.77 0.07
N GLU A 505 -1.74 8.63 -0.43
CA GLU A 505 -0.84 7.57 -0.01
C GLU A 505 -0.51 7.76 1.49
N SER A 506 -0.62 6.69 2.27
CA SER A 506 -0.26 6.64 3.69
C SER A 506 1.25 6.62 3.82
N ASN A 507 1.79 7.62 4.50
CA ASN A 507 3.22 7.77 4.75
C ASN A 507 3.57 7.29 6.18
N VAL A 508 4.85 7.05 6.42
CA VAL A 508 5.35 6.78 7.78
C VAL A 508 5.06 7.96 8.71
N ASP A 509 4.21 7.74 9.71
CA ASP A 509 4.01 8.70 10.80
C ASP A 509 5.12 8.57 11.84
N MET A 510 5.86 9.67 12.04
CA MET A 510 6.97 9.76 13.00
C MET A 510 6.49 9.64 14.46
N ASN A 511 5.19 9.77 14.72
CA ASN A 511 4.61 9.58 16.05
C ASN A 511 4.10 8.15 16.27
N ASP A 512 4.08 7.31 15.24
CA ASP A 512 3.61 5.93 15.37
C ASP A 512 4.66 5.03 16.03
N VAL A 513 4.18 3.97 16.68
CA VAL A 513 4.98 3.06 17.50
C VAL A 513 6.15 2.44 16.71
N PRO A 514 6.01 2.00 15.44
CA PRO A 514 7.12 1.42 14.69
C PRO A 514 8.27 2.40 14.46
N PHE A 515 7.98 3.67 14.14
CA PHE A 515 9.02 4.67 13.95
C PHE A 515 9.70 5.02 15.27
N GLN A 516 8.95 5.14 16.36
CA GLN A 516 9.51 5.34 17.69
C GLN A 516 10.41 4.17 18.12
N LYS A 517 10.01 2.93 17.83
CA LYS A 517 10.83 1.75 18.11
C LYS A 517 12.13 1.76 17.29
N PHE A 518 12.05 2.13 16.01
CA PHE A 518 13.22 2.31 15.15
C PHE A 518 14.18 3.37 15.69
N THR A 519 13.67 4.56 16.06
CA THR A 519 14.51 5.65 16.57
C THR A 519 15.18 5.33 17.90
N GLN A 520 14.54 4.54 18.77
CA GLN A 520 15.14 4.05 20.02
C GLN A 520 16.34 3.12 19.81
N CYS A 521 16.40 2.40 18.68
CA CYS A 521 17.42 1.40 18.43
C CYS A 521 18.48 1.82 17.40
N ARG A 522 18.16 2.73 16.47
CA ARG A 522 19.01 3.04 15.30
C ARG A 522 20.41 3.52 15.63
N ASP A 523 20.59 4.29 16.70
CA ASP A 523 21.92 4.80 17.09
C ASP A 523 22.82 3.67 17.60
N ALA A 524 22.24 2.66 18.26
CA ALA A 524 22.96 1.45 18.64
C ALA A 524 23.32 0.61 17.41
N TRP A 525 22.37 0.41 16.48
CA TRP A 525 22.59 -0.34 15.24
C TRP A 525 23.61 0.32 14.30
N ALA A 526 23.74 1.65 14.35
CA ALA A 526 24.73 2.37 13.57
C ALA A 526 26.17 1.96 13.89
N VAL A 527 26.47 1.63 15.14
CA VAL A 527 27.83 1.29 15.57
C VAL A 527 28.02 -0.21 15.81
N LYS A 528 26.99 -0.89 16.33
CA LYS A 528 27.05 -2.32 16.65
C LYS A 528 26.67 -3.18 15.45
N ASP A 529 27.18 -4.41 15.44
CA ASP A 529 26.77 -5.43 14.46
C ASP A 529 25.66 -6.31 15.04
N ASP A 530 24.58 -5.68 15.50
CA ASP A 530 23.40 -6.36 16.08
C ASP A 530 22.45 -6.88 14.98
N TYR A 531 23.01 -7.32 13.85
CA TYR A 531 22.27 -7.77 12.69
C TYR A 531 21.33 -8.93 13.04
N CYS A 532 20.13 -8.89 12.47
CA CYS A 532 19.15 -9.96 12.61
C CYS A 532 18.89 -10.60 11.24
N ASN A 533 18.94 -11.93 11.17
CA ASN A 533 18.50 -12.67 10.00
C ASN A 533 17.15 -13.35 10.31
N PRO A 534 16.03 -12.82 9.80
CA PRO A 534 14.71 -13.36 10.11
C PRO A 534 14.43 -14.72 9.44
N GLY A 535 15.28 -15.17 8.52
CA GLY A 535 15.08 -16.41 7.77
C GLY A 535 13.99 -16.29 6.70
N ALA A 536 13.76 -17.39 5.98
CA ALA A 536 12.79 -17.43 4.89
C ALA A 536 11.34 -17.47 5.39
N VAL A 537 10.41 -16.98 4.57
CA VAL A 537 8.97 -17.17 4.81
C VAL A 537 8.68 -18.67 4.94
N GLN A 538 8.14 -19.06 6.10
CA GLN A 538 7.75 -20.44 6.37
C GLN A 538 6.26 -20.63 6.08
N PHE A 539 5.90 -21.78 5.51
CA PHE A 539 4.51 -22.14 5.17
C PHE A 539 3.92 -23.23 6.08
N GLY A 540 4.70 -23.72 7.05
CA GLY A 540 4.28 -24.67 8.07
C GLY A 540 5.23 -24.65 9.27
N GLY A 541 4.80 -25.23 10.38
CA GLY A 541 5.58 -25.27 11.62
C GLY A 541 5.61 -23.94 12.40
N ALA A 542 6.44 -23.88 13.44
CA ALA A 542 6.59 -22.69 14.28
C ALA A 542 7.10 -21.50 13.46
N GLY A 543 6.48 -20.33 13.63
CA GLY A 543 6.86 -19.10 12.91
C GLY A 543 6.26 -18.94 11.49
N SER A 544 5.49 -19.92 11.01
CA SER A 544 4.79 -19.81 9.71
C SER A 544 3.68 -18.76 9.73
N TRP A 545 2.97 -18.63 10.85
CA TRP A 545 1.97 -17.59 11.08
C TRP A 545 2.53 -16.36 11.83
N ASN A 546 3.78 -15.98 11.54
CA ASN A 546 4.30 -14.70 12.00
C ASN A 546 3.84 -13.58 11.05
N THR A 547 3.75 -12.35 11.56
CA THR A 547 3.36 -11.16 10.80
C THR A 547 4.45 -10.09 10.89
N THR A 548 4.31 -8.98 10.16
CA THR A 548 5.19 -7.83 10.29
C THR A 548 5.22 -7.26 11.70
N LEU A 549 6.39 -6.80 12.13
CA LEU A 549 6.59 -6.18 13.44
C LEU A 549 5.72 -4.94 13.58
N SER A 550 5.60 -4.13 12.53
CA SER A 550 4.69 -2.98 12.49
C SER A 550 3.24 -3.40 12.80
N LEU A 551 2.72 -4.44 12.16
CA LEU A 551 1.37 -4.93 12.44
C LEU A 551 1.23 -5.38 13.91
N GLN A 552 2.26 -5.99 14.50
CA GLN A 552 2.25 -6.47 15.89
C GLN A 552 2.30 -5.35 16.94
N ILE A 553 2.99 -4.24 16.68
CA ILE A 553 3.29 -3.21 17.71
C ILE A 553 2.48 -1.91 17.63
N GLU A 554 1.92 -1.57 16.47
CA GLU A 554 1.05 -0.38 16.27
C GLU A 554 -0.20 -0.34 17.20
N LYS A 555 -1.06 0.66 17.08
CA LYS A 555 -2.34 0.69 17.82
C LYS A 555 -3.49 0.53 16.84
N HIS A 556 -4.09 -0.66 16.79
CA HIS A 556 -5.12 -1.03 15.81
C HIS A 556 -6.56 -0.95 16.33
N ASP A 557 -6.80 -0.18 17.39
CA ASP A 557 -8.07 -0.19 18.12
C ASP A 557 -8.96 1.03 17.84
N TYR A 558 -8.78 1.75 16.73
CA TYR A 558 -9.52 2.99 16.44
C TYR A 558 -11.04 2.87 16.63
N LEU A 559 -11.70 1.95 15.90
CA LEU A 559 -13.15 1.74 16.02
C LEU A 559 -13.56 1.24 17.43
N LYS A 560 -12.71 0.43 18.06
CA LYS A 560 -12.94 -0.07 19.43
C LYS A 560 -12.82 1.05 20.47
N ARG A 561 -11.95 2.04 20.26
CA ARG A 561 -11.82 3.23 21.12
C ARG A 561 -13.04 4.14 21.00
N ILE A 562 -13.57 4.31 19.78
CA ILE A 562 -14.85 5.01 19.57
C ILE A 562 -15.98 4.27 20.30
N GLN A 563 -16.04 2.95 20.19
CA GLN A 563 -17.04 2.16 20.91
C GLN A 563 -16.90 2.32 22.43
N LYS A 564 -15.68 2.24 22.97
CA LYS A 564 -15.44 2.45 24.41
C LYS A 564 -15.89 3.84 24.87
N LEU A 565 -15.65 4.88 24.07
CA LEU A 565 -16.16 6.23 24.36
C LEU A 565 -17.68 6.24 24.44
N ARG A 566 -18.37 5.58 23.49
CA ARG A 566 -19.85 5.48 23.48
C ARG A 566 -20.39 4.71 24.67
N GLU A 567 -19.74 3.62 25.06
CA GLU A 567 -20.11 2.85 26.25
C GLU A 567 -20.02 3.73 27.52
N GLN A 568 -19.02 4.61 27.61
CA GLN A 568 -18.94 5.56 28.73
C GLN A 568 -20.04 6.63 28.69
N LEU A 569 -20.37 7.16 27.51
CA LEU A 569 -21.48 8.11 27.36
C LEU A 569 -22.85 7.46 27.68
N ASN A 570 -23.05 6.22 27.26
CA ASN A 570 -24.24 5.45 27.61
C ASN A 570 -24.29 5.13 29.11
N ALA A 571 -23.15 4.86 29.76
CA ALA A 571 -23.13 4.68 31.20
C ALA A 571 -23.60 5.94 31.93
N ILE A 572 -23.20 7.14 31.49
CA ILE A 572 -23.68 8.41 32.04
C ILE A 572 -25.20 8.53 31.88
N SER A 573 -25.76 8.18 30.72
CA SER A 573 -27.21 8.26 30.49
C SER A 573 -28.01 7.24 31.32
N GLN A 574 -27.43 6.09 31.65
CA GLN A 574 -28.05 5.12 32.57
C GLN A 574 -27.98 5.53 34.05
N ILE A 575 -27.00 6.36 34.43
CA ILE A 575 -26.89 6.88 35.80
C ILE A 575 -27.85 8.07 36.00
N CYS A 576 -27.96 8.95 34.99
CA CYS A 576 -28.76 10.19 35.06
C CYS A 576 -30.20 9.96 34.56
N LEU A 577 -30.98 9.13 35.25
CA LEU A 577 -32.39 8.86 34.90
C LEU A 577 -33.36 9.86 35.54
N PRO A 578 -34.58 10.04 35.01
CA PRO A 578 -35.60 10.89 35.63
C PRO A 578 -35.84 10.52 37.10
N GLY A 579 -35.68 11.50 38.00
CA GLY A 579 -35.79 11.31 39.45
C GLY A 579 -34.45 11.14 40.20
N CYS A 580 -33.30 11.25 39.52
CA CYS A 580 -32.00 11.36 40.18
C CYS A 580 -31.80 12.74 40.84
N ASP A 581 -30.85 12.82 41.78
CA ASP A 581 -30.53 14.02 42.54
C ASP A 581 -29.97 15.14 41.62
N ASP A 582 -30.43 16.37 41.83
CA ASP A 582 -30.05 17.53 41.02
C ASP A 582 -28.53 17.73 40.97
N MET A 583 -27.81 17.48 42.07
CA MET A 583 -26.35 17.61 42.14
C MET A 583 -25.64 16.64 41.19
N LEU A 584 -26.22 15.45 40.99
CA LEU A 584 -25.67 14.44 40.09
C LEU A 584 -25.87 14.85 38.62
N ILE A 585 -27.04 15.41 38.28
CA ILE A 585 -27.31 15.96 36.95
C ILE A 585 -26.37 17.12 36.64
N ASP A 586 -26.28 18.10 37.54
CA ASP A 586 -25.43 19.28 37.37
C ASP A 586 -23.95 18.90 37.22
N SER A 587 -23.49 17.91 38.00
CA SER A 587 -22.13 17.38 37.88
C SER A 587 -21.87 16.71 36.53
N ALA A 588 -22.83 15.92 36.03
CA ALA A 588 -22.72 15.27 34.72
C ALA A 588 -22.73 16.28 33.56
N ILE A 589 -23.58 17.32 33.64
CA ILE A 589 -23.61 18.42 32.67
C ILE A 589 -22.26 19.16 32.70
N ALA A 590 -21.78 19.59 33.86
CA ALA A 590 -20.53 20.33 33.97
C ALA A 590 -19.33 19.52 33.44
N ALA A 591 -19.26 18.22 33.75
CA ALA A 591 -18.21 17.34 33.25
C ALA A 591 -18.27 17.16 31.73
N THR A 592 -19.46 16.91 31.18
CA THR A 592 -19.63 16.70 29.73
C THR A 592 -19.41 17.99 28.94
N GLU A 593 -19.89 19.14 29.42
CA GLU A 593 -19.59 20.45 28.83
C GLU A 593 -18.09 20.75 28.82
N GLY A 594 -17.39 20.45 29.92
CA GLY A 594 -15.93 20.60 30.00
C GLY A 594 -15.21 19.80 28.93
N VAL A 595 -15.61 18.53 28.73
CA VAL A 595 -15.07 17.66 27.68
C VAL A 595 -15.40 18.20 26.28
N VAL A 596 -16.64 18.60 26.02
CA VAL A 596 -17.06 19.16 24.73
C VAL A 596 -16.23 20.40 24.38
N ARG A 597 -16.07 21.34 25.31
CA ARG A 597 -15.24 22.54 25.10
C ARG A 597 -13.79 22.20 24.80
N GLN A 598 -13.21 21.21 25.50
CA GLN A 598 -11.86 20.74 25.22
C GLN A 598 -11.75 20.13 23.82
N LEU A 599 -12.72 19.32 23.41
CA LEU A 599 -12.75 18.72 22.09
C LEU A 599 -12.91 19.76 20.99
N ASP A 600 -13.73 20.81 21.18
CA ASP A 600 -13.86 21.92 20.24
C ASP A 600 -12.54 22.68 20.06
N ILE A 601 -11.81 22.92 21.15
CA ILE A 601 -10.47 23.53 21.10
C ILE A 601 -9.49 22.65 20.33
N ILE A 602 -9.53 21.33 20.54
CA ILE A 602 -8.69 20.39 19.80
C ILE A 602 -9.08 20.38 18.33
N LYS A 603 -10.37 20.37 18.02
CA LYS A 603 -10.90 20.38 16.65
C LYS A 603 -10.43 21.63 15.88
N GLN A 604 -10.35 22.78 16.53
CA GLN A 604 -9.84 24.01 15.92
C GLN A 604 -8.32 24.00 15.65
N ARG A 605 -7.57 23.09 16.27
CA ARG A 605 -6.11 22.95 16.09
C ARG A 605 -5.72 21.89 15.06
N LEU A 606 -6.63 20.95 14.78
CA LEU A 606 -6.48 19.90 13.77
C LEU A 606 -6.91 20.42 12.40
#